data_AF-A0A2R6WU17-F1
#
_entry.id   AF-A0A2R6WU17-F1
#
_cell.length_a   1.000
_cell.length_b   1.000
_cell.length_c   1.000
_cell.angle_alpha   90.00
_cell.angle_beta   90.00
_cell.angle_gamma   90.00
#
_symmetry.space_group_name_H-M   'P 1'
#
loop_
_entity.id
_entity.type
_entity.pdbx_description
1 polymer ?
#
loop_
_entity_poly.entity_id
_entity_poly.type
_entity_poly.pdbx_seq_one_letter_code
_entity_poly.pdbx_strand_id
1 'polypeptide(L)'
;MTVADYVTLRRFSGCAEPYYVYVDRIIEHKRRKSPISHIPDSMFHGEHMQNLLKAAMDAICWDNDIYSYPKEMFRDGDKHNLVYTVLQQYNCHSCTQAGELVVELVLDRLADMELAYEQLRSAASPEFHPAIDRYMKNCRDWIAGSHEFAITSSRYNVHSFSSPPENVKQIIDV
;
A
#
# COMPACT_ATOMS: atom_id res chain seq x y z
N MET A 1 15.52 -1.34 14.33
CA MET A 1 14.11 -0.96 14.14
C MET A 1 13.32 -2.23 14.00
N THR A 2 12.21 -2.39 14.72
CA THR A 2 11.35 -3.57 14.57
C THR A 2 10.45 -3.43 13.35
N VAL A 3 9.81 -4.52 12.91
CA VAL A 3 8.77 -4.51 11.87
C VAL A 3 7.62 -3.60 12.28
N ALA A 4 7.19 -3.64 13.55
CA ALA A 4 6.12 -2.77 14.05
C ALA A 4 6.50 -1.27 13.99
N ASP A 5 7.74 -0.94 14.37
CA ASP A 5 8.26 0.41 14.26
C ASP A 5 8.33 0.85 12.80
N TYR A 6 8.81 -0.03 11.91
CA TYR A 6 8.91 0.26 10.48
C TYR A 6 7.54 0.48 9.85
N VAL A 7 6.55 -0.36 10.12
CA VAL A 7 5.18 -0.19 9.61
C VAL A 7 4.62 1.17 10.04
N THR A 8 4.85 1.56 11.29
CA THR A 8 4.42 2.88 11.79
C THR A 8 5.11 4.01 11.02
N LEU A 9 6.44 3.95 10.87
CA LEU A 9 7.21 4.93 10.10
C LEU A 9 6.76 5.00 8.64
N ARG A 10 6.55 3.84 8.00
CA ARG A 10 6.29 3.72 6.57
C ARG A 10 4.95 4.31 6.17
N ARG A 11 3.96 4.27 7.06
CA ARG A 11 2.68 4.96 6.86
C ARG A 11 2.83 6.48 6.73
N PHE A 12 3.82 7.08 7.40
CA PHE A 12 4.13 8.49 7.23
C PHE A 12 5.00 8.75 6.00
N SER A 13 6.05 7.96 5.79
CA SER A 13 6.99 8.19 4.67
C SER A 13 6.42 7.82 3.30
N GLY A 14 5.40 6.96 3.25
CA GLY A 14 4.65 6.60 2.05
C GLY A 14 3.79 7.74 1.51
N CYS A 15 3.52 8.77 2.32
CA CYS A 15 2.81 9.99 1.92
C CYS A 15 1.47 9.72 1.23
N ALA A 16 0.68 8.78 1.78
CA ALA A 16 -0.57 8.36 1.15
C ALA A 16 -1.82 9.12 1.56
N GLU A 17 -1.79 9.78 2.71
CA GLU A 17 -2.91 10.59 3.20
C GLU A 17 -3.37 11.71 2.24
N PRO A 18 -2.48 12.46 1.55
CA PRO A 18 -2.90 13.46 0.57
C PRO A 18 -3.79 12.89 -0.53
N TYR A 19 -3.56 11.64 -0.92
CA TYR A 19 -4.35 10.97 -1.95
C TYR A 19 -5.77 10.64 -1.49
N TYR A 20 -5.94 10.35 -0.19
CA TYR A 20 -7.27 10.16 0.41
C TYR A 20 -8.05 11.47 0.51
N VAL A 21 -7.37 12.59 0.79
CA VAL A 21 -7.99 13.93 0.75
C VAL A 21 -8.50 14.29 -0.66
N TYR A 22 -7.84 13.84 -1.72
CA TYR A 22 -8.35 14.05 -3.08
C TYR A 22 -9.66 13.32 -3.34
N VAL A 23 -9.94 12.22 -2.64
CA VAL A 23 -11.22 11.52 -2.75
C VAL A 23 -12.37 12.41 -2.29
N ASP A 24 -12.21 13.13 -1.19
CA ASP A 24 -13.19 14.12 -0.72
C ASP A 24 -13.44 15.21 -1.76
N ARG A 25 -12.36 15.70 -2.40
CA ARG A 25 -12.47 16.72 -3.46
C ARG A 25 -13.16 16.18 -4.71
N ILE A 26 -12.96 14.91 -5.05
CA ILE A 26 -13.68 14.23 -6.13
C ILE A 26 -15.16 14.13 -5.78
N ILE A 27 -15.50 13.74 -4.55
CA ILE A 27 -16.89 13.65 -4.07
C ILE A 27 -17.55 15.02 -4.13
N GLU A 28 -16.90 16.05 -3.58
CA GLU A 28 -17.37 17.44 -3.61
C GLU A 28 -17.58 17.95 -5.04
N HIS A 29 -16.65 17.65 -5.94
CA HIS A 29 -16.79 18.00 -7.35
C HIS A 29 -18.00 17.32 -7.99
N LYS A 30 -18.23 16.03 -7.71
CA LYS A 30 -19.35 15.27 -8.25
C LYS A 30 -20.70 15.68 -7.67
N ARG A 31 -20.74 16.17 -6.42
CA ARG A 31 -21.95 16.69 -5.77
C ARG A 31 -22.63 17.81 -6.53
N ARG A 32 -21.88 18.55 -7.36
CA ARG A 32 -22.44 19.57 -8.25
C ARG A 32 -23.36 19.00 -9.35
N LYS A 33 -23.28 17.69 -9.62
CA LYS A 33 -23.94 17.01 -10.75
C LYS A 33 -24.72 15.76 -10.34
N SER A 34 -24.56 15.25 -9.11
CA SER A 34 -25.16 14.00 -8.63
C SER A 34 -25.35 14.05 -7.10
N PRO A 35 -26.43 13.48 -6.53
CA PRO A 35 -26.69 13.50 -5.09
C PRO A 35 -25.82 12.47 -4.35
N ILE A 36 -24.52 12.75 -4.22
CA ILE A 36 -23.58 11.95 -3.43
C ILE A 36 -23.41 12.60 -2.05
N SER A 37 -23.67 11.88 -0.97
CA SER A 37 -23.38 12.38 0.38
C SER A 37 -21.87 12.46 0.62
N HIS A 38 -21.42 13.41 1.43
CA HIS A 38 -20.03 13.43 1.90
C HIS A 38 -19.93 12.43 3.05
N ILE A 39 -18.74 11.91 3.29
CA ILE A 39 -18.48 11.10 4.47
C ILE A 39 -18.38 12.06 5.67
N PRO A 40 -19.20 11.91 6.73
CA PRO A 40 -19.04 12.71 7.94
C PRO A 40 -17.71 12.42 8.63
N ASP A 41 -17.12 13.41 9.32
CA ASP A 41 -15.84 13.26 10.03
C ASP A 41 -15.83 12.06 10.98
N SER A 42 -16.93 11.81 11.70
CA SER A 42 -17.06 10.67 12.61
C SER A 42 -16.96 9.32 11.89
N MET A 43 -17.39 9.24 10.63
CA MET A 43 -17.25 8.05 9.80
C MET A 43 -15.86 7.98 9.17
N PHE A 44 -15.31 9.12 8.72
CA PHE A 44 -13.97 9.17 8.12
C PHE A 44 -12.89 8.76 9.14
N HIS A 45 -12.96 9.27 10.36
CA HIS A 45 -12.09 8.91 11.46
C HIS A 45 -12.54 7.65 12.22
N GLY A 46 -13.65 7.05 11.80
CA GLY A 46 -14.17 5.81 12.36
C GLY A 46 -13.27 4.61 12.05
N GLU A 47 -13.36 3.59 12.89
CA GLU A 47 -12.50 2.39 12.84
C GLU A 47 -12.47 1.73 11.45
N HIS A 48 -13.63 1.41 10.87
CA HIS A 48 -13.67 0.70 9.59
C HIS A 48 -13.08 1.51 8.43
N MET A 49 -13.31 2.83 8.37
CA MET A 49 -12.67 3.68 7.36
C MET A 49 -11.16 3.73 7.56
N GLN A 50 -10.70 3.94 8.79
CA GLN A 50 -9.27 4.00 9.08
C GLN A 50 -8.57 2.67 8.83
N ASN A 51 -9.24 1.54 9.09
CA ASN A 51 -8.70 0.21 8.78
C ASN A 51 -8.58 0.00 7.26
N LEU A 52 -9.61 0.37 6.49
CA LEU A 52 -9.58 0.34 5.03
C LEU A 52 -8.42 1.16 4.46
N LEU A 53 -8.30 2.42 4.88
CA LEU A 53 -7.27 3.33 4.37
C LEU A 53 -5.85 2.88 4.77
N LYS A 54 -5.65 2.47 6.02
CA LYS A 54 -4.35 1.94 6.47
C LYS A 54 -3.97 0.66 5.73
N ALA A 55 -4.95 -0.22 5.45
CA ALA A 55 -4.70 -1.46 4.73
C ALA A 55 -4.28 -1.22 3.28
N ALA A 56 -4.97 -0.30 2.60
CA ALA A 56 -4.56 0.14 1.27
C ALA A 56 -3.15 0.77 1.28
N MET A 57 -2.87 1.66 2.23
CA MET A 57 -1.57 2.32 2.37
C MET A 57 -0.44 1.31 2.58
N ASP A 58 -0.64 0.34 3.48
CA ASP A 58 0.32 -0.72 3.75
C ASP A 58 0.60 -1.53 2.49
N ALA A 59 -0.45 -2.00 1.79
CA ALA A 59 -0.31 -2.76 0.56
C ALA A 59 0.51 -1.99 -0.50
N ILE A 60 0.18 -0.71 -0.74
CA ILE A 60 0.89 0.14 -1.71
C ILE A 60 2.35 0.34 -1.32
N CYS A 61 2.63 0.65 -0.06
CA CYS A 61 3.98 0.95 0.39
C CYS A 61 4.86 -0.30 0.44
N TRP A 62 4.30 -1.45 0.80
CA TRP A 62 5.06 -2.69 0.92
C TRP A 62 5.29 -3.34 -0.45
N ASP A 63 4.34 -3.21 -1.38
CA ASP A 63 4.56 -3.52 -2.81
C ASP A 63 5.71 -2.66 -3.36
N ASN A 64 5.73 -1.37 -3.03
CA ASN A 64 6.88 -0.52 -3.37
C ASN A 64 8.20 -1.03 -2.79
N ASP A 65 8.21 -1.43 -1.51
CA ASP A 65 9.41 -1.94 -0.84
C ASP A 65 9.92 -3.23 -1.50
N ILE A 66 9.04 -4.10 -2.00
CA ILE A 66 9.42 -5.32 -2.74
C ILE A 66 10.17 -4.95 -4.03
N TYR A 67 9.57 -4.10 -4.87
CA TYR A 67 10.19 -3.69 -6.15
C TYR A 67 11.42 -2.80 -5.95
N SER A 68 11.44 -1.98 -4.91
CA SER A 68 12.56 -1.06 -4.64
C SER A 68 13.73 -1.72 -3.92
N TYR A 69 13.54 -2.91 -3.33
CA TYR A 69 14.56 -3.56 -2.52
C TYR A 69 15.93 -3.69 -3.21
N PRO A 70 16.04 -4.20 -4.46
CA PRO A 70 17.35 -4.34 -5.11
C PRO A 70 18.03 -2.99 -5.32
N LYS A 71 17.26 -2.00 -5.74
CA LYS A 71 17.72 -0.62 -5.94
C LYS A 71 18.23 -0.01 -4.62
N GLU A 72 17.45 -0.13 -3.55
CA GLU A 72 17.75 0.46 -2.25
C GLU A 72 18.95 -0.19 -1.58
N MET A 73 19.01 -1.53 -1.57
CA MET A 73 20.11 -2.24 -0.91
C MET A 73 21.43 -2.11 -1.66
N PHE A 74 21.42 -2.29 -2.99
CA PHE A 74 22.67 -2.49 -3.74
C PHE A 74 23.19 -1.21 -4.41
N ARG A 75 22.34 -0.21 -4.64
CA ARG A 75 22.74 1.06 -5.27
C ARG A 75 22.74 2.22 -4.28
N ASP A 76 21.66 2.36 -3.52
CA ASP A 76 21.44 3.57 -2.71
C ASP A 76 21.97 3.40 -1.27
N GLY A 77 22.15 2.16 -0.80
CA GLY A 77 22.56 1.85 0.58
C GLY A 77 21.49 2.20 1.63
N ASP A 78 20.24 2.38 1.20
CA ASP A 78 19.11 2.72 2.07
C ASP A 78 18.55 1.45 2.72
N LYS A 79 18.29 1.51 4.03
CA LYS A 79 17.78 0.39 4.84
C LYS A 79 16.33 0.58 5.28
N HIS A 80 15.68 1.67 4.90
CA HIS A 80 14.27 1.91 5.18
C HIS A 80 13.38 1.11 4.21
N ASN A 81 13.38 -0.21 4.37
CA ASN A 81 12.66 -1.14 3.52
C ASN A 81 12.10 -2.30 4.36
N LEU A 82 10.84 -2.70 4.14
CA LEU A 82 10.21 -3.77 4.91
C LEU A 82 10.89 -5.13 4.70
N VAL A 83 11.30 -5.46 3.47
CA VAL A 83 11.99 -6.72 3.16
C VAL A 83 13.30 -6.81 3.95
N TYR A 84 14.06 -5.72 4.02
CA TYR A 84 15.26 -5.65 4.85
C TYR A 84 14.93 -5.82 6.35
N THR A 85 13.88 -5.14 6.82
CA THR A 85 13.48 -5.19 8.23
C THR A 85 13.02 -6.60 8.64
N VAL A 86 12.24 -7.28 7.80
CA VAL A 86 11.79 -8.67 7.98
C VAL A 86 12.99 -9.62 7.98
N LEU A 87 13.90 -9.47 7.01
CA LEU A 87 15.14 -10.25 6.92
C LEU A 87 15.93 -10.19 8.24
N GLN A 88 16.11 -8.99 8.79
CA GLN A 88 16.88 -8.80 10.03
C GLN A 88 16.12 -9.28 11.27
N GLN A 89 14.83 -8.95 11.42
CA GLN A 89 14.08 -9.25 12.64
C GLN A 89 13.78 -10.75 12.78
N TYR A 90 13.44 -11.42 11.68
CA TYR A 90 13.07 -12.83 11.69
C TYR A 90 14.24 -13.76 11.35
N ASN A 91 15.45 -13.22 11.15
CA ASN A 91 16.65 -13.96 10.76
C ASN A 91 16.39 -14.89 9.55
N CYS A 92 15.72 -14.36 8.52
CA CYS A 92 15.44 -15.15 7.31
C CYS A 92 16.76 -15.61 6.66
N HIS A 93 16.75 -16.79 6.05
CA HIS A 93 17.93 -17.36 5.42
C HIS A 93 18.34 -16.62 4.14
N SER A 94 17.41 -15.92 3.49
CA SER A 94 17.65 -15.15 2.27
C SER A 94 16.71 -13.94 2.15
N CYS A 95 17.09 -12.98 1.30
CA CYS A 95 16.21 -11.87 0.94
C CYS A 95 14.99 -12.31 0.14
N THR A 96 15.09 -13.41 -0.62
CA THR A 96 13.95 -14.02 -1.32
C THR A 96 12.90 -14.49 -0.32
N GLN A 97 13.31 -15.23 0.71
CA GLN A 97 12.40 -15.67 1.77
C GLN A 97 11.76 -14.48 2.50
N ALA A 98 12.54 -13.42 2.78
CA ALA A 98 11.99 -12.21 3.39
C ALA A 98 10.99 -11.50 2.45
N GLY A 99 11.28 -11.45 1.15
CA GLY A 99 10.38 -10.88 0.14
C GLY A 99 9.07 -11.65 0.03
N GLU A 100 9.11 -12.98 -0.01
CA GLU A 100 7.92 -13.84 0.00
C GLU A 100 7.05 -13.58 1.24
N LEU A 101 7.66 -13.43 2.42
CA LEU A 101 6.90 -13.07 3.63
C LEU A 101 6.25 -11.69 3.51
N VAL A 102 6.91 -10.72 2.88
CA VAL A 102 6.30 -9.40 2.65
C VAL A 102 5.16 -9.47 1.62
N VAL A 103 5.26 -10.34 0.61
CA VAL A 103 4.16 -10.60 -0.33
C VAL A 103 2.94 -11.14 0.41
N GLU A 104 3.10 -12.15 1.27
CA GLU A 104 1.99 -12.67 2.09
C GLU A 104 1.37 -11.57 2.97
N LEU A 105 2.19 -10.71 3.59
CA LEU A 105 1.70 -9.57 4.36
C LEU A 105 0.91 -8.58 3.49
N VAL A 106 1.31 -8.33 2.24
CA VAL A 106 0.54 -7.50 1.30
C VAL A 106 -0.81 -8.13 1.01
N LEU A 107 -0.86 -9.44 0.74
CA LEU A 107 -2.10 -10.17 0.49
C LEU A 107 -3.05 -10.12 1.70
N ASP A 108 -2.53 -10.28 2.91
CA ASP A 108 -3.29 -10.12 4.15
C ASP A 108 -3.91 -8.71 4.26
N ARG A 109 -3.14 -7.66 3.93
CA ARG A 109 -3.68 -6.29 3.95
C ARG A 109 -4.71 -6.03 2.87
N LEU A 110 -4.61 -6.67 1.70
CA LEU A 110 -5.66 -6.59 0.69
C LEU A 110 -6.97 -7.24 1.20
N ALA A 111 -6.88 -8.38 1.88
CA ALA A 111 -8.03 -9.03 2.49
C ALA A 111 -8.64 -8.16 3.62
N ASP A 112 -7.80 -7.60 4.49
CA ASP A 112 -8.23 -6.66 5.55
C ASP A 112 -8.95 -5.44 4.98
N MET A 113 -8.45 -4.90 3.85
CA MET A 113 -9.05 -3.74 3.17
C MET A 113 -10.47 -4.07 2.70
N GLU A 114 -10.65 -5.23 2.05
CA GLU A 114 -11.96 -5.69 1.58
C GLU A 114 -12.93 -5.94 2.74
N LEU A 115 -12.47 -6.60 3.82
CA LEU A 115 -13.28 -6.82 5.01
C LEU A 115 -13.70 -5.50 5.68
N ALA A 116 -12.77 -4.55 5.82
CA ALA A 116 -13.06 -3.24 6.41
C ALA A 116 -14.05 -2.44 5.55
N TYR A 117 -13.99 -2.56 4.22
CA TYR A 117 -14.97 -1.98 3.31
C TYR A 117 -16.36 -2.57 3.52
N GLU A 118 -16.49 -3.90 3.61
CA GLU A 118 -17.77 -4.56 3.86
C GLU A 118 -18.38 -4.13 5.19
N GLN A 119 -17.56 -4.09 6.26
CA GLN A 119 -17.99 -3.63 7.58
C GLN A 119 -18.44 -2.17 7.57
N LEU A 120 -17.63 -1.28 6.97
CA LEU A 120 -17.96 0.14 6.84
C LEU A 120 -19.29 0.35 6.10
N ARG A 121 -19.47 -0.37 4.98
CA ARG A 121 -20.67 -0.25 4.15
C ARG A 121 -21.90 -0.84 4.84
N SER A 122 -21.75 -1.94 5.58
CA SER A 122 -22.83 -2.56 6.36
C SER A 122 -23.30 -1.66 7.52
N ALA A 123 -22.37 -0.99 8.20
CA ALA A 123 -22.67 -0.10 9.32
C ALA A 123 -23.22 1.27 8.88
N ALA A 124 -23.00 1.68 7.62
CA ALA A 124 -23.39 2.98 7.11
C ALA A 124 -24.81 2.99 6.51
N SER A 125 -25.52 4.10 6.71
CA SER A 125 -26.78 4.36 6.02
C SER A 125 -26.60 4.38 4.49
N PRO A 126 -27.60 3.94 3.70
CA PRO A 126 -27.48 3.83 2.25
C PRO A 126 -27.07 5.11 1.52
N GLU A 127 -27.40 6.29 2.06
CA GLU A 127 -27.00 7.56 1.45
C GLU A 127 -25.47 7.77 1.38
N PHE A 128 -24.68 7.08 2.20
CA PHE A 128 -23.22 7.18 2.21
C PHE A 128 -22.53 6.15 1.33
N HIS A 129 -23.22 5.09 0.89
CA HIS A 129 -22.63 4.02 0.07
C HIS A 129 -21.91 4.55 -1.17
N PRO A 130 -22.47 5.49 -1.98
CA PRO A 130 -21.76 5.99 -3.16
C PRO A 130 -20.42 6.67 -2.86
N ALA A 131 -20.27 7.26 -1.67
CA ALA A 131 -19.02 7.88 -1.24
C ALA A 131 -18.04 6.84 -0.69
N ILE A 132 -18.51 5.86 0.09
CA ILE A 132 -17.70 4.73 0.57
C ILE A 132 -17.14 3.95 -0.62
N ASP A 133 -17.99 3.63 -1.59
CA ASP A 133 -17.60 2.93 -2.82
C ASP A 133 -16.55 3.73 -3.63
N ARG A 134 -16.58 5.07 -3.53
CA ARG A 134 -15.57 5.95 -4.16
C ARG A 134 -14.21 5.85 -3.47
N TYR A 135 -14.16 5.83 -2.14
CA TYR A 135 -12.91 5.60 -1.40
C TYR A 135 -12.33 4.23 -1.74
N MET A 136 -13.15 3.19 -1.72
CA MET A 136 -12.72 1.84 -2.04
C MET A 136 -12.17 1.74 -3.47
N LYS A 137 -12.89 2.32 -4.45
CA LYS A 137 -12.40 2.38 -5.81
C LYS A 137 -11.05 3.09 -5.92
N ASN A 138 -10.89 4.24 -5.25
CA ASN A 138 -9.63 4.98 -5.28
C ASN A 138 -8.46 4.15 -4.71
N CYS A 139 -8.69 3.41 -3.63
CA CYS A 139 -7.69 2.51 -3.06
C CYS A 139 -7.30 1.40 -4.05
N ARG A 140 -8.28 0.70 -4.63
CA ARG A 140 -8.04 -0.35 -5.64
C ARG A 140 -7.32 0.17 -6.88
N ASP A 141 -7.75 1.31 -7.41
CA ASP A 141 -7.11 1.96 -8.57
C ASP A 141 -5.65 2.31 -8.27
N TRP A 142 -5.37 2.78 -7.04
CA TRP A 142 -4.03 3.19 -6.67
C TRP A 142 -3.10 2.00 -6.41
N ILE A 143 -3.60 0.92 -5.81
CA ILE A 143 -2.87 -0.35 -5.70
C ILE A 143 -2.49 -0.85 -7.10
N ALA A 144 -3.46 -1.01 -7.99
CA ALA A 144 -3.22 -1.50 -9.34
C ALA A 144 -2.28 -0.58 -10.14
N GLY A 145 -2.49 0.74 -10.06
CA GLY A 145 -1.65 1.71 -10.75
C GLY A 145 -0.22 1.77 -10.21
N SER A 146 -0.03 1.61 -8.90
CA SER A 146 1.31 1.60 -8.28
C SER A 146 2.09 0.35 -8.68
N HIS A 147 1.42 -0.80 -8.69
CA HIS A 147 1.99 -2.08 -9.12
C HIS A 147 2.38 -2.06 -10.60
N GLU A 148 1.48 -1.61 -11.48
CA GLU A 148 1.78 -1.44 -12.91
C GLU A 148 2.95 -0.47 -13.14
N PHE A 149 2.97 0.65 -12.40
CA PHE A 149 4.10 1.58 -12.43
C PHE A 149 5.39 0.90 -11.96
N ALA A 150 5.33 0.05 -10.94
CA ALA A 150 6.51 -0.64 -10.42
C ALA A 150 7.11 -1.61 -11.45
N ILE A 151 6.27 -2.35 -12.17
CA ILE A 151 6.69 -3.29 -13.20
C ILE A 151 7.25 -2.58 -14.44
N THR A 152 6.61 -1.49 -14.88
CA THR A 152 6.93 -0.85 -16.17
C THR A 152 7.97 0.26 -16.08
N SER A 153 8.17 0.83 -14.90
CA SER A 153 9.05 1.99 -14.71
C SER A 153 10.52 1.60 -14.69
N SER A 154 11.35 2.36 -15.42
CA SER A 154 12.81 2.26 -15.34
C SER A 154 13.37 2.61 -13.96
N ARG A 155 12.56 3.19 -13.06
CA ARG A 155 12.94 3.53 -11.68
C ARG A 155 13.46 2.32 -10.89
N TYR A 156 12.86 1.15 -11.07
CA TYR A 156 13.18 -0.08 -10.32
C TYR A 156 14.07 -1.04 -11.12
N ASN A 157 14.30 -0.76 -12.40
CA ASN A 157 15.06 -1.63 -13.27
C ASN A 157 16.55 -1.66 -12.87
N VAL A 158 17.01 -2.83 -12.44
CA VAL A 158 18.38 -3.11 -12.01
C VAL A 158 19.23 -3.81 -13.08
N HIS A 159 18.84 -3.77 -14.36
CA HIS A 159 19.68 -4.27 -15.46
C HIS A 159 20.96 -3.45 -15.73
N SER A 160 21.13 -2.30 -15.06
CA SER A 160 22.37 -1.51 -15.08
C SER A 160 23.41 -1.94 -14.04
N PHE A 161 23.14 -2.97 -13.23
CA PHE A 161 24.04 -3.43 -12.19
C PHE A 161 25.11 -4.32 -12.81
N SER A 162 26.38 -3.95 -12.67
CA SER A 162 27.51 -4.63 -13.31
C SER A 162 27.76 -6.05 -12.78
N SER A 163 26.97 -6.54 -11.82
CA SER A 163 26.82 -7.94 -11.39
C SER A 163 25.75 -8.00 -10.30
N PRO A 164 24.45 -8.20 -10.60
CA PRO A 164 23.48 -8.43 -9.54
C PRO A 164 23.75 -9.82 -8.93
N PRO A 165 23.81 -9.95 -7.60
CA PRO A 165 23.96 -11.26 -6.98
C PRO A 165 22.77 -12.17 -7.36
N GLU A 166 23.05 -13.47 -7.48
CA GLU A 166 22.15 -14.48 -8.08
C GLU A 166 20.75 -14.54 -7.44
N ASN A 167 20.64 -14.04 -6.20
CA ASN A 167 19.43 -13.96 -5.37
C ASN A 167 18.44 -12.84 -5.77
N VAL A 168 18.79 -11.93 -6.69
CA VAL A 168 17.92 -10.78 -7.05
C VAL A 168 16.90 -11.13 -8.15
N LYS A 169 17.24 -12.06 -9.06
CA LYS A 169 16.35 -12.43 -10.17
C LYS A 169 15.02 -13.03 -9.69
N GLN A 170 15.01 -13.72 -8.55
CA GLN A 170 13.83 -14.46 -8.07
C GLN A 170 12.73 -13.58 -7.45
N ILE A 171 13.03 -12.35 -7.02
CA ILE A 171 12.04 -11.50 -6.33
C ILE A 171 11.11 -10.77 -7.32
N ILE A 172 11.58 -10.52 -8.55
CA ILE A 172 10.90 -9.67 -9.54
C ILE A 172 10.00 -10.50 -10.48
N ASP A 173 10.18 -11.83 -10.52
CA ASP A 173 9.49 -12.77 -11.42
C ASP A 173 8.24 -13.45 -10.78
N VAL A 174 7.75 -12.97 -9.64
CA VAL A 174 6.55 -13.49 -8.94
C VAL A 174 5.35 -12.58 -9.15
#